data_AF-A0A5E5Q9R0-F1
#
_entry.id   AF-A0A5E5Q9R0-F1
#
_cell.length_a   1.000
_cell.length_b   1.000
_cell.length_c   1.000
_cell.angle_alpha   90.00
_cell.angle_beta   90.00
_cell.angle_gamma   90.00
#
_symmetry.space_group_name_H-M   'P 1'
#
loop_
_entity.id
_entity.type
_entity.pdbx_description
1 polymer ?
#
loop_
_entity_poly.entity_id
_entity_poly.type
_entity_poly.pdbx_seq_one_letter_code
_entity_poly.pdbx_strand_id
1 'polypeptide(L)' 'RLNYQSFANHQEVVENVESYIYFYNYKRIHSVIGYITPAQKMAELKKVA' A
#
# COMPACT_ATOMS: atom_id res chain seq x y z
N ARG A 1 -3.77 -3.84 -8.87
CA ARG A 1 -3.41 -5.26 -8.62
C ARG A 1 -2.08 -5.48 -9.33
N LEU A 2 -1.05 -6.01 -8.67
CA LEU A 2 0.30 -6.14 -9.22
C LEU A 2 0.51 -7.39 -10.09
N ASN A 3 -0.31 -8.42 -9.92
CA ASN A 3 -0.07 -9.71 -10.57
C ASN A 3 -0.46 -9.69 -12.05
N TYR A 4 0.29 -10.45 -12.86
CA TYR A 4 0.05 -10.69 -14.29
C TYR A 4 0.15 -9.44 -15.17
N GLN A 5 1.02 -8.51 -14.80
CA GLN A 5 1.35 -7.34 -15.60
C GLN A 5 2.64 -7.57 -16.39
N SER A 6 2.68 -7.07 -17.61
CA SER A 6 3.89 -6.98 -18.43
C SER A 6 4.26 -5.51 -18.58
N PHE A 7 5.56 -5.22 -18.55
CA PHE A 7 6.10 -3.87 -18.60
C PHE A 7 7.05 -3.74 -19.79
N ALA A 8 7.04 -2.60 -20.47
CA ALA A 8 7.90 -2.37 -21.63
C ALA A 8 9.34 -2.05 -21.23
N ASN A 9 9.56 -1.52 -20.03
CA ASN A 9 10.86 -1.14 -19.50
C ASN A 9 10.89 -1.16 -17.97
N HIS A 10 12.09 -0.95 -17.40
CA HIS A 10 12.29 -0.94 -15.95
C HIS A 10 11.57 0.22 -15.25
N GLN A 11 11.46 1.39 -15.88
CA GLN A 11 10.83 2.56 -15.27
C GLN A 11 9.33 2.33 -15.02
N GLU A 12 8.63 1.70 -15.95
CA GLU A 12 7.20 1.40 -15.81
C GLU A 12 6.89 0.48 -14.62
N VAL A 13 7.74 -0.53 -14.35
CA VAL A 13 7.54 -1.41 -13.20
C VAL A 13 7.84 -0.69 -11.88
N VAL A 14 8.84 0.19 -11.85
CA VAL A 14 9.13 1.03 -10.67
C VAL A 14 7.92 1.89 -10.33
N GLU A 15 7.41 2.65 -11.29
CA GLU A 15 6.25 3.54 -11.09
C GLU A 15 5.00 2.77 -10.66
N ASN A 16 4.77 1.59 -11.25
CA ASN A 16 3.64 0.76 -10.89
C ASN A 16 3.72 0.25 -9.45
N VAL A 17 4.90 -0.24 -9.04
CA VAL A 17 5.15 -0.75 -7.69
C VAL A 17 5.04 0.38 -6.66
N GLU A 18 5.62 1.55 -6.92
CA GLU A 18 5.52 2.72 -6.04
C GLU A 18 4.07 3.17 -5.86
N SER A 19 3.31 3.25 -6.96
CA SER A 19 1.88 3.58 -6.93
C SER A 19 1.09 2.56 -6.11
N TYR A 20 1.39 1.26 -6.26
CA TYR A 20 0.74 0.23 -5.46
C TYR A 20 1.09 0.32 -3.97
N ILE A 21 2.36 0.57 -3.62
CA ILE A 21 2.79 0.74 -2.23
C ILE A 21 2.06 1.92 -1.59
N TYR A 22 1.97 3.06 -2.30
CA TYR A 22 1.20 4.21 -1.84
C TYR A 22 -0.28 3.86 -1.61
N PHE A 23 -0.92 3.25 -2.61
CA PHE A 23 -2.31 2.80 -2.49
C PHE A 23 -2.52 1.86 -1.30
N TYR A 24 -1.67 0.84 -1.16
CA TYR A 24 -1.77 -0.15 -0.09
C TYR A 24 -1.65 0.50 1.29
N ASN A 25 -0.68 1.39 1.47
CA ASN A 25 -0.42 2.01 2.77
C ASN A 25 -1.46 3.08 3.15
N TYR A 26 -1.96 3.86 2.19
CA TYR A 26 -2.72 5.07 2.47
C TYR A 26 -4.18 5.05 1.98
N LYS A 27 -4.58 4.10 1.12
CA LYS A 27 -5.92 4.06 0.53
C LYS A 27 -6.65 2.74 0.76
N ARG A 28 -5.93 1.61 0.85
CA ARG A 28 -6.53 0.30 1.08
C ARG A 28 -6.98 0.14 2.53
N ILE A 29 -8.27 -0.11 2.74
CA ILE A 29 -8.83 -0.52 4.03
C ILE A 29 -8.71 -2.04 4.22
N HIS A 30 -8.42 -2.47 5.45
CA HIS A 30 -8.20 -3.89 5.74
C HIS A 30 -9.00 -4.34 6.98
N SER A 31 -9.83 -5.38 6.81
CA SER A 31 -10.75 -5.87 7.86
C SER A 31 -10.03 -6.32 9.13
N VAL A 32 -8.94 -7.08 8.99
CA VAL A 32 -8.10 -7.57 10.11
C VAL A 32 -7.58 -6.47 11.03
N ILE A 33 -7.39 -5.24 10.52
CA ILE A 33 -6.93 -4.10 11.34
C ILE A 33 -8.08 -3.15 11.71
N GLY A 34 -9.34 -3.57 11.57
CA GLY A 34 -10.50 -2.77 11.96
C GLY A 34 -11.00 -1.83 10.86
N TYR A 35 -10.86 -2.22 9.60
CA TYR A 35 -11.33 -1.43 8.43
C TYR A 35 -10.66 -0.05 8.29
N ILE A 36 -9.45 0.11 8.81
CA ILE A 36 -8.61 1.30 8.61
C ILE A 36 -7.46 1.00 7.64
N THR A 37 -6.71 2.03 7.25
CA THR A 37 -5.52 1.88 6.41
C THR A 37 -4.30 1.46 7.25
N PRO A 38 -3.31 0.78 6.64
CA PRO A 38 -2.06 0.44 7.34
C PRO A 38 -1.36 1.66 7.96
N ALA A 39 -1.34 2.80 7.27
CA ALA A 39 -0.77 4.03 7.80
C ALA A 39 -1.52 4.55 9.04
N GLN A 40 -2.85 4.50 9.05
CA GLN A 40 -3.65 4.83 10.24
C GLN A 40 -3.34 3.88 11.39
N LYS A 41 -3.24 2.57 11.11
CA LYS A 41 -2.91 1.59 12.16
C LYS A 41 -1.54 1.84 12.77
N MET A 42 -0.55 2.16 11.95
CA MET A 42 0.78 2.51 12.44
C MET A 42 0.76 3.78 13.31
N ALA A 43 -0.04 4.79 12.95
CA ALA A 43 -0.21 5.99 13.76
C ALA A 43 -0.87 5.70 15.12
N GLU A 44 -1.84 4.79 15.19
CA GLU A 44 -2.41 4.32 16.46
C GLU A 44 -1.35 3.63 17.33
N LEU A 45 -0.58 2.71 16.74
CA LEU A 45 0.46 1.95 17.45
C LEU A 45 1.59 2.84 17.98
N LYS A 46 1.91 3.93 17.28
CA LYS A 46 2.89 4.92 17.74
C LYS A 46 2.40 5.80 18.89
N LYS A 47 1.09 6.00 19.05
CA LYS A 47 0.52 6.79 20.14
C LYS A 47 0.44 6.03 21.46
N VAL A 48 0.46 4.70 21.39
CA VAL A 48 0.40 3.81 22.57
C VAL A 48 1.78 3.35 23.05
N ALA A 49 2.83 3.71 22.32
CA ALA A 49 4.23 3.51 22.69
C ALA A 49 4.76 4.70 23.51
#